data_AF-A0A7W1EHB6-F1
#
_entry.id   AF-A0A7W1EHB6-F1
#
_cell.length_a   1.000
_cell.length_b   1.000
_cell.length_c   1.000
_cell.angle_alpha   90.00
_cell.angle_beta   90.00
_cell.angle_gamma   90.00
#
_symmetry.space_group_name_H-M   'P 1'
#
loop_
_entity.id
_entity.type
_entity.pdbx_description
1 polymer ?
#
loop_
_entity_poly.entity_id
_entity_poly.type
_entity_poly.pdbx_seq_one_letter_code
_entity_poly.pdbx_strand_id
1 'polypeptide(L)'
;MKKLLLVLFCAGLCVAKAQFTELKGLTFCAKKIIYADKGEIKTEETFQLFNFSFIDKTMTHNIITESIESQLYKLQNIEKSFDESTKKTKFKMEAVSGLSGNTYKYEININSEGVAEVSLNGYLYTGGSYKFKTYVQE
;
A
#
# COMPACT_ATOMS: atom_id res chain seq x y z
N MET A 1 41.13 24.25 12.12
CA MET A 1 40.37 23.06 11.67
C MET A 1 39.32 22.71 12.70
N LYS A 2 38.01 22.84 12.39
CA LYS A 2 36.84 22.22 13.08
C LYS A 2 35.55 22.97 12.66
N LYS A 3 35.17 22.84 11.39
CA LYS A 3 33.83 23.19 10.87
C LYS A 3 33.48 22.21 9.77
N LEU A 4 33.46 20.91 10.09
CA LEU A 4 33.09 19.87 9.14
C LEU A 4 32.54 18.65 9.88
N LEU A 5 31.49 18.85 10.69
CA LEU A 5 30.75 17.75 11.31
C LEU A 5 29.33 18.18 11.71
N LEU A 6 28.57 18.76 10.78
CA LEU A 6 27.14 19.03 11.02
C LEU A 6 26.27 19.00 9.74
N VAL A 7 26.75 18.37 8.67
CA VAL A 7 26.00 18.29 7.40
C VAL A 7 25.50 16.87 7.09
N LEU A 8 26.05 15.83 7.72
CA LEU A 8 25.61 14.45 7.44
C LEU A 8 24.34 14.00 8.20
N PHE A 9 23.93 14.67 9.29
CA PHE A 9 22.79 14.17 10.09
C PHE A 9 21.41 14.59 9.56
N CYS A 10 21.33 15.69 8.80
CA CYS A 10 20.06 16.13 8.20
C CYS A 10 19.67 15.35 6.94
N ALA A 11 20.62 14.69 6.28
CA ALA A 11 20.34 13.93 5.06
C ALA A 11 19.52 12.67 5.33
N GLY A 12 19.75 11.98 6.47
CA GLY A 12 19.11 10.70 6.79
C GLY A 12 17.59 10.76 6.99
N LEU A 13 17.08 11.85 7.57
CA LEU A 13 15.64 12.01 7.84
C LEU A 13 14.83 12.37 6.58
N CYS A 14 15.46 12.92 5.54
CA CYS A 14 14.81 13.24 4.28
C CYS A 14 14.71 12.04 3.32
N VAL A 15 15.51 10.99 3.49
CA VAL A 15 15.54 9.84 2.55
C VAL A 15 14.25 9.01 2.64
N ALA A 16 13.74 8.77 3.85
CA ALA A 16 12.52 7.97 4.04
C ALA A 16 11.27 8.65 3.45
N LYS A 17 11.22 9.99 3.43
CA LYS A 17 10.12 10.75 2.80
C LYS A 17 10.00 10.46 1.29
N ALA A 18 11.14 10.36 0.60
CA ALA A 18 11.15 10.36 -0.86
C ALA A 18 10.94 8.97 -1.47
N GLN A 19 11.24 7.89 -0.74
CA GLN A 19 11.28 6.56 -1.33
C GLN A 19 9.91 6.05 -1.79
N PHE A 20 8.85 6.40 -1.05
CA PHE A 20 7.51 5.88 -1.34
C PHE A 20 6.56 6.90 -1.96
N THR A 21 6.89 8.20 -1.94
CA THR A 21 6.07 9.20 -2.63
C THR A 21 6.16 9.01 -4.15
N GLU A 22 7.30 8.62 -4.69
CA GLU A 22 7.46 8.45 -6.15
C GLU A 22 7.14 7.04 -6.65
N LEU A 23 6.38 6.25 -5.88
CA LEU A 23 5.98 4.91 -6.31
C LEU A 23 5.13 4.97 -7.58
N LYS A 24 5.58 4.25 -8.60
CA LYS A 24 4.85 3.99 -9.85
C LYS A 24 3.86 2.83 -9.70
N GLY A 25 4.10 1.95 -8.74
CA GLY A 25 3.26 0.81 -8.40
C GLY A 25 3.68 0.14 -7.09
N LEU A 26 2.87 -0.81 -6.64
CA LEU A 26 3.05 -1.54 -5.38
C LEU A 26 2.54 -2.97 -5.53
N THR A 27 3.32 -3.94 -5.06
CA THR A 27 2.83 -5.29 -4.80
C THR A 27 2.82 -5.53 -3.29
N PHE A 28 1.64 -5.87 -2.77
CA PHE A 28 1.39 -6.12 -1.37
C PHE A 28 0.81 -7.51 -1.18
N CYS A 29 1.41 -8.29 -0.28
CA CYS A 29 0.90 -9.61 0.08
C CYS A 29 0.34 -9.55 1.50
N ALA A 30 -0.99 -9.57 1.61
CA ALA A 30 -1.67 -9.71 2.87
C ALA A 30 -1.51 -11.14 3.39
N LYS A 31 -1.13 -11.25 4.66
CA LYS A 31 -1.11 -12.52 5.40
C LYS A 31 -2.19 -12.58 6.47
N LYS A 32 -2.73 -11.43 6.86
CA LYS A 32 -3.77 -11.33 7.87
C LYS A 32 -4.85 -10.33 7.46
N ILE A 33 -6.08 -10.59 7.87
CA ILE A 33 -7.22 -9.67 7.78
C ILE A 33 -7.69 -9.38 9.20
N ILE A 34 -7.91 -8.11 9.51
CA ILE A 34 -8.48 -7.63 10.76
C ILE A 34 -9.80 -6.93 10.45
N TYR A 35 -10.87 -7.26 11.16
CA TYR A 35 -12.21 -6.69 10.91
C TYR A 35 -13.06 -6.69 12.17
N ALA A 36 -14.13 -5.88 12.19
CA ALA A 36 -15.11 -5.87 13.26
C ALA A 36 -16.32 -6.74 12.92
N ASP A 37 -16.71 -7.64 13.82
CA ASP A 37 -17.93 -8.44 13.72
C ASP A 37 -18.72 -8.34 15.02
N LYS A 38 -19.96 -7.83 14.94
CA LYS A 38 -20.84 -7.60 16.10
C LYS A 38 -20.19 -6.82 17.26
N GLY A 39 -19.26 -5.92 16.94
CA GLY A 39 -18.56 -5.08 17.91
C GLY A 39 -17.25 -5.67 18.44
N GLU A 40 -16.90 -6.90 18.07
CA GLU A 40 -15.63 -7.54 18.42
C GLU A 40 -14.63 -7.45 17.27
N ILE A 41 -13.37 -7.19 17.60
CA ILE A 41 -12.28 -7.22 16.61
C ILE A 41 -11.85 -8.67 16.40
N LYS A 42 -11.93 -9.13 15.16
CA LYS A 42 -11.48 -10.45 14.71
C LYS A 42 -10.22 -10.33 13.87
N THR A 43 -9.44 -11.40 13.85
CA THR A 43 -8.23 -11.54 13.03
C THR A 43 -8.19 -12.92 12.42
N GLU A 44 -7.94 -12.99 11.12
CA GLU A 44 -7.85 -14.23 10.36
C GLU A 44 -6.59 -14.25 9.50
N GLU A 45 -5.99 -15.43 9.35
CA GLU A 45 -4.92 -15.65 8.39
C GLU A 45 -5.51 -15.64 6.96
N THR A 46 -4.75 -15.12 6.01
CA THR A 46 -5.15 -15.06 4.60
C THR A 46 -3.93 -15.14 3.70
N PHE A 47 -4.13 -15.33 2.41
CA PHE A 47 -3.08 -15.14 1.42
C PHE A 47 -3.65 -14.41 0.21
N GLN A 48 -3.51 -13.08 0.22
CA GLN A 48 -4.06 -12.23 -0.83
C GLN A 48 -2.98 -11.31 -1.39
N LEU A 49 -2.88 -11.24 -2.71
CA LEU A 49 -1.90 -10.43 -3.42
C LEU A 49 -2.58 -9.27 -4.12
N PHE A 50 -2.20 -8.05 -3.75
CA PHE A 50 -2.65 -6.81 -4.33
C PHE A 50 -1.52 -6.25 -5.18
N ASN A 51 -1.74 -6.10 -6.49
CA ASN A 51 -0.81 -5.39 -7.37
C ASN A 51 -1.48 -4.11 -7.85
N PHE A 52 -0.87 -2.98 -7.53
CA PHE A 52 -1.30 -1.65 -7.94
C PHE A 52 -0.33 -1.10 -8.97
N SER A 53 -0.83 -0.67 -10.13
CA SER A 53 -0.11 0.21 -11.06
C SER A 53 -0.75 1.60 -10.99
N PHE A 54 -0.05 2.56 -10.38
CA PHE A 54 -0.54 3.93 -10.27
C PHE A 54 -0.39 4.70 -11.59
N ILE A 55 0.58 4.30 -12.43
CA ILE A 55 0.76 4.83 -13.79
C ILE A 55 -0.40 4.38 -14.68
N ASP A 56 -0.64 3.07 -14.76
CA ASP A 56 -1.65 2.52 -15.66
C ASP A 56 -3.06 2.65 -15.09
N LYS A 57 -3.17 3.04 -13.81
CA LYS A 57 -4.42 3.14 -13.06
C LYS A 57 -5.17 1.81 -13.05
N THR A 58 -4.45 0.73 -12.79
CA THR A 58 -4.99 -0.63 -12.71
C THR A 58 -4.62 -1.27 -11.39
N MET A 59 -5.47 -2.20 -10.95
CA MET A 59 -5.19 -3.05 -9.80
C MET A 59 -5.65 -4.47 -10.09
N THR A 60 -4.81 -5.44 -9.74
CA THR A 60 -5.22 -6.85 -9.66
C THR A 60 -5.24 -7.28 -8.20
N HIS A 61 -6.31 -7.93 -7.78
CA HIS A 61 -6.42 -8.56 -6.47
C HIS A 61 -6.56 -10.06 -6.67
N ASN A 62 -5.58 -10.83 -6.17
CA ASN A 62 -5.60 -12.28 -6.24
C ASN A 62 -5.84 -12.84 -4.85
N ILE A 63 -6.91 -13.62 -4.71
CA ILE A 63 -7.24 -14.34 -3.49
C ILE A 63 -6.78 -15.77 -3.70
N ILE A 64 -5.82 -16.21 -2.88
CA ILE A 64 -5.16 -17.49 -3.03
C ILE A 64 -5.62 -18.39 -1.89
N THR A 65 -6.46 -19.37 -2.24
CA THR A 65 -6.97 -20.42 -1.32
C THR A 65 -6.58 -21.79 -1.90
N GLU A 66 -7.51 -22.74 -1.96
CA GLU A 66 -7.36 -23.97 -2.75
C GLU A 66 -7.39 -23.70 -4.26
N SER A 67 -7.96 -22.56 -4.67
CA SER A 67 -7.95 -22.03 -6.03
C SER A 67 -7.37 -20.61 -6.05
N ILE A 68 -7.18 -20.06 -7.25
CA ILE A 68 -6.81 -18.64 -7.41
C ILE A 68 -8.00 -17.92 -8.02
N GLU A 69 -8.54 -16.97 -7.26
CA GLU A 69 -9.55 -16.02 -7.74
C GLU A 69 -8.89 -14.68 -8.01
N SER A 70 -9.02 -14.18 -9.24
CA SER A 70 -8.41 -12.91 -9.65
C SER A 70 -9.48 -11.88 -9.99
N GLN A 71 -9.36 -10.69 -9.42
CA GLN A 71 -10.22 -9.54 -9.70
C GLN A 71 -9.39 -8.39 -10.27
N LEU A 72 -9.91 -7.76 -11.33
CA LEU A 72 -9.29 -6.60 -11.98
C LEU A 72 -10.10 -5.34 -11.69
N TYR A 73 -9.41 -4.25 -11.40
CA TYR A 73 -10.01 -2.96 -11.13
C TYR A 73 -9.33 -1.84 -11.90
N LYS A 74 -10.10 -0.81 -12.23
CA LYS A 74 -9.61 0.49 -12.68
C LYS A 74 -9.50 1.43 -11.48
N LEU A 75 -8.31 1.97 -11.23
CA LEU A 75 -8.05 2.94 -10.18
C LEU A 75 -8.46 4.35 -10.63
N GLN A 76 -9.04 5.12 -9.71
CA GLN A 76 -9.48 6.50 -9.90
C GLN A 76 -9.25 7.29 -8.63
N ASN A 77 -9.25 8.63 -8.75
CA ASN A 77 -9.17 9.55 -7.61
C ASN A 77 -8.01 9.20 -6.65
N ILE A 78 -6.84 8.90 -7.21
CA ILE A 78 -5.66 8.49 -6.45
C ILE A 78 -5.07 9.73 -5.78
N GLU A 79 -5.23 9.82 -4.46
CA GLU A 79 -4.64 10.83 -3.60
C GLU A 79 -3.45 10.23 -2.87
N LYS A 80 -2.37 11.01 -2.76
CA LYS A 80 -1.13 10.62 -2.10
C LYS A 80 -0.76 11.66 -1.06
N SER A 81 -0.43 11.22 0.15
CA SER A 81 0.05 12.09 1.23
C SER A 81 1.10 11.40 2.08
N PHE A 82 1.86 12.19 2.83
CA PHE A 82 2.81 11.70 3.82
C PHE A 82 2.39 12.21 5.19
N ASP A 83 2.23 11.30 6.14
CA ASP A 83 1.96 11.63 7.53
C ASP A 83 3.28 11.71 8.31
N GLU A 84 3.68 12.94 8.66
CA GLU A 84 4.91 13.21 9.41
C GLU A 84 4.94 12.58 10.80
N SER A 85 3.78 12.43 11.44
CA SER A 85 3.66 11.96 12.81
C SER A 85 3.88 10.45 12.90
N THR A 86 3.36 9.71 11.92
CA THR A 86 3.46 8.25 11.84
C THR A 86 4.59 7.78 10.92
N LYS A 87 5.20 8.69 10.16
CA LYS A 87 6.20 8.39 9.11
C LYS A 87 5.68 7.38 8.08
N LYS A 88 4.39 7.49 7.75
CA LYS A 88 3.70 6.63 6.78
C LYS A 88 3.38 7.41 5.50
N THR A 89 3.61 6.77 4.35
CA THR A 89 3.04 7.22 3.08
C THR A 89 1.64 6.64 2.95
N LYS A 90 0.66 7.50 2.65
CA LYS A 90 -0.75 7.13 2.50
C LYS A 90 -1.19 7.31 1.06
N PHE A 91 -1.84 6.30 0.51
CA PHE A 91 -2.55 6.38 -0.77
C PHE A 91 -4.04 6.16 -0.51
N LYS A 92 -4.90 7.09 -0.93
CA LYS A 92 -6.35 6.89 -0.97
C LYS A 92 -6.79 6.81 -2.41
N MET A 93 -7.66 5.86 -2.73
CA MET A 93 -8.13 5.69 -4.11
C MET A 93 -9.49 5.02 -4.15
N GLU A 94 -10.13 5.17 -5.30
CA GLU A 94 -11.31 4.41 -5.69
C GLU A 94 -10.92 3.35 -6.71
N ALA A 95 -11.41 2.14 -6.56
CA ALA A 95 -11.17 1.03 -7.47
C ALA A 95 -12.52 0.55 -8.02
N VAL A 96 -12.73 0.72 -9.33
CA VAL A 96 -13.94 0.27 -10.02
C VAL A 96 -13.71 -1.14 -10.53
N SER A 97 -14.52 -2.10 -10.07
CA SER A 97 -14.43 -3.49 -10.50
C SER A 97 -14.71 -3.63 -12.00
N GLY A 98 -13.84 -4.32 -12.72
CA GLY A 98 -14.05 -4.65 -14.12
C GLY A 98 -15.16 -5.69 -14.34
N LEU A 99 -15.53 -6.44 -13.31
CA LEU A 99 -16.57 -7.47 -13.39
C LEU A 99 -17.96 -6.89 -13.05
N SER A 100 -18.07 -6.20 -11.91
CA SER A 100 -19.37 -5.72 -11.41
C SER A 100 -19.66 -4.25 -11.70
N GLY A 101 -18.65 -3.45 -12.04
CA GLY A 101 -18.77 -1.99 -12.14
C GLY A 101 -18.87 -1.27 -10.79
N ASN A 102 -18.89 -1.99 -9.66
CA ASN A 102 -18.95 -1.39 -8.34
C ASN A 102 -17.65 -0.66 -7.99
N THR A 103 -17.78 0.45 -7.26
CA THR A 103 -16.64 1.24 -6.77
C THR A 103 -16.34 0.89 -5.32
N TYR A 104 -15.08 0.61 -5.05
CA TYR A 104 -14.56 0.28 -3.72
C TYR A 104 -13.54 1.33 -3.29
N LYS A 105 -13.58 1.75 -2.03
CA LYS A 105 -12.64 2.73 -1.48
C LYS A 105 -11.49 2.01 -0.79
N TYR A 106 -10.27 2.31 -1.22
CA TYR A 106 -9.03 1.75 -0.68
C TYR A 106 -8.20 2.82 -0.01
N GLU A 107 -7.61 2.47 1.13
CA GLU A 107 -6.53 3.24 1.75
C GLU A 107 -5.31 2.33 1.95
N ILE A 108 -4.16 2.73 1.43
CA ILE A 108 -2.88 2.03 1.61
C ILE A 108 -1.99 2.88 2.49
N ASN A 109 -1.47 2.29 3.56
CA ASN A 109 -0.49 2.91 4.44
C ASN A 109 0.82 2.13 4.37
N ILE A 110 1.94 2.79 4.07
CA ILE A 110 3.26 2.17 3.95
C ILE A 110 4.19 2.86 4.93
N ASN A 111 4.78 2.11 5.87
CA ASN A 111 5.76 2.66 6.81
C ASN A 111 7.17 2.74 6.18
N SER A 112 8.11 3.36 6.88
CA SER A 112 9.50 3.49 6.43
C SER A 112 10.24 2.16 6.23
N GLU A 113 9.73 1.06 6.77
CA GLU A 113 10.29 -0.29 6.63
C GLU A 113 9.70 -1.04 5.44
N GLY A 114 8.74 -0.45 4.72
CA GLY A 114 8.02 -1.08 3.61
C GLY A 114 6.93 -2.05 4.05
N VAL A 115 6.53 -2.05 5.33
CA VAL A 115 5.32 -2.74 5.77
C VAL A 115 4.12 -1.95 5.28
N ALA A 116 3.20 -2.63 4.60
CA ALA A 116 2.01 -2.03 4.04
C ALA A 116 0.74 -2.55 4.72
N GLU A 117 -0.24 -1.68 4.86
CA GLU A 117 -1.57 -1.95 5.39
C GLU A 117 -2.58 -1.47 4.35
N VAL A 118 -3.52 -2.32 3.95
CA VAL A 118 -4.57 -1.96 2.98
C VAL A 118 -5.93 -2.03 3.67
N SER A 119 -6.64 -0.92 3.73
CA SER A 119 -8.00 -0.85 4.23
C SER A 119 -9.00 -0.89 3.08
N LEU A 120 -10.02 -1.73 3.19
CA LEU A 120 -11.11 -1.91 2.23
C LEU A 120 -12.41 -2.20 2.98
N ASN A 121 -13.41 -1.33 2.85
CA ASN A 121 -14.77 -1.56 3.40
C ASN A 121 -14.81 -2.02 4.88
N GLY A 122 -13.94 -1.47 5.73
CA GLY A 122 -13.87 -1.84 7.15
C GLY A 122 -13.01 -3.07 7.47
N TYR A 123 -12.45 -3.73 6.46
CA TYR A 123 -11.40 -4.73 6.59
C TYR A 123 -10.04 -4.06 6.50
N LEU A 124 -9.10 -4.52 7.34
CA LEU A 124 -7.71 -4.11 7.34
C LEU A 124 -6.83 -5.32 7.01
N TYR A 125 -6.22 -5.28 5.84
CA TYR A 125 -5.28 -6.30 5.37
C TYR A 125 -3.87 -5.89 5.77
N THR A 126 -3.16 -6.79 6.45
CA THR A 126 -1.79 -6.53 6.92
C THR A 126 -0.83 -7.58 6.39
N GLY A 127 0.40 -7.15 6.10
CA GLY A 127 1.42 -8.00 5.52
C GLY A 127 2.65 -7.23 5.07
N GLY A 128 3.52 -7.91 4.34
CA GLY A 128 4.72 -7.29 3.79
C GLY A 128 4.47 -6.79 2.37
N SER A 129 5.12 -5.68 2.00
CA SER A 129 5.48 -5.48 0.61
C SER A 129 6.74 -6.30 0.33
N TYR A 130 6.72 -7.15 -0.69
CA TYR A 130 7.95 -7.80 -1.13
C TYR A 130 8.77 -6.75 -1.87
N LYS A 131 9.98 -6.47 -1.37
CA LYS A 131 10.99 -5.52 -1.90
C LYS A 131 10.56 -4.88 -3.21
N PHE A 132 10.05 -3.65 -3.12
CA PHE A 132 9.79 -2.80 -4.27
C PHE A 132 10.99 -2.84 -5.23
N LYS A 133 10.88 -3.59 -6.34
CA LYS A 133 11.63 -3.23 -7.53
C LYS A 133 10.84 -2.09 -8.15
N THR A 134 11.13 -0.87 -7.70
CA THR A 134 10.75 0.33 -8.43
C THR A 134 11.45 0.25 -9.78
N TYR A 135 10.74 -0.19 -10.80
CA TYR A 135 11.20 0.00 -12.17
C TYR A 135 11.03 1.47 -12.49
N VAL A 136 12.10 2.24 -12.30
CA VAL A 136 12.20 3.55 -12.93
C VAL A 136 12.42 3.27 -14.40
N GLN A 137 11.33 3.21 -15.18
CA GLN A 137 11.44 3.29 -16.62
C GLN A 137 11.89 4.73 -16.94
N GLU A 138 13.11 4.86 -17.47
CA GLU A 138 13.68 6.07 -18.09
C GLU A 138 12.96 6.41 -19.39
#